data_AF-A0A562ZCS3-F1
#
_entry.id   AF-A0A562ZCS3-F1
#
_cell.length_a   1.000
_cell.length_b   1.000
_cell.length_c   1.000
_cell.angle_alpha   90.00
_cell.angle_beta   90.00
_cell.angle_gamma   90.00
#
_symmetry.space_group_name_H-M   'P 1'
#
loop_
_entity.id
_entity.type
_entity.pdbx_description
1 polymer ?
#
loop_
_entity_poly.entity_id
_entity_poly.type
_entity_poly.pdbx_seq_one_letter_code
_entity_poly.pdbx_strand_id
1 'polypeptide(L)'
;LSGLAQQAVTLKFHTFMAPQSNVWLTMHKPWMEKVEKESGGRIKFEGYPAMQLGGTPVQLYDQAKDGVVDVSWTLPGNTAGRFPRIEVFELPFMMNNAEATSKAYWEYVQTVAQDEFKDVQVLALHVHGPGMFHTKDKLIKTADDLKGMKVRGPTRQITKMLGYVGATPVGMPLPQIPDALSKGT
;
A
#
# COMPACT_ATOMS: atom_id res chain seq x y z
N LEU A 1 44.30 5.21 -13.41
CA LEU A 1 42.86 5.03 -13.70
C LEU A 1 42.10 5.33 -12.43
N SER A 2 41.76 6.60 -12.24
CA SER A 2 41.00 7.13 -11.12
C SER A 2 39.58 6.60 -11.24
N GLY A 3 39.20 5.64 -10.39
CA GLY A 3 37.81 5.22 -10.27
C GLY A 3 36.97 6.43 -9.87
N LEU A 4 35.96 6.75 -10.66
CA LEU A 4 34.96 7.74 -10.30
C LEU A 4 34.39 7.34 -8.93
N ALA A 5 34.68 8.14 -7.90
CA ALA A 5 34.05 7.98 -6.61
C ALA A 5 32.54 8.18 -6.82
N GLN A 6 31.75 7.12 -6.68
CA GLN A 6 30.30 7.18 -6.84
C GLN A 6 29.73 8.15 -5.79
N GLN A 7 29.12 9.24 -6.24
CA GLN A 7 28.63 10.32 -5.38
C GLN A 7 27.59 9.80 -4.37
N ALA A 8 27.71 10.23 -3.11
CA ALA A 8 26.73 9.89 -2.08
C ALA A 8 25.39 10.59 -2.35
N VAL A 9 24.28 9.91 -2.06
CA VAL A 9 22.91 10.40 -2.27
C VAL A 9 22.05 10.11 -1.04
N THR A 10 21.19 11.07 -0.69
CA THR A 10 20.15 10.90 0.35
C THR A 10 18.78 10.91 -0.33
N LEU A 11 18.01 9.84 -0.14
CA LEU A 11 16.68 9.64 -0.71
C LEU A 11 15.60 9.87 0.35
N LYS A 12 14.57 10.63 0.02
CA LYS A 12 13.38 10.82 0.85
C LYS A 12 12.42 9.64 0.66
N PHE A 13 12.16 8.90 1.73
CA PHE A 13 11.16 7.84 1.76
C PHE A 13 9.88 8.32 2.44
N HIS A 14 8.73 8.28 1.77
CA HIS A 14 7.47 8.78 2.30
C HIS A 14 6.36 7.73 2.30
N THR A 15 5.60 7.66 3.39
CA THR A 15 4.50 6.70 3.52
C THR A 15 3.43 7.17 4.51
N PHE A 16 2.21 6.63 4.39
CA PHE A 16 1.12 6.89 5.33
C PHE A 16 1.18 6.02 6.60
N MET A 17 2.07 5.02 6.66
CA MET A 17 2.17 4.11 7.80
C MET A 17 2.70 4.83 9.05
N ALA A 18 2.07 4.57 10.19
CA ALA A 18 2.52 5.12 11.47
C ALA A 18 3.92 4.58 11.86
N PRO A 19 4.74 5.35 12.61
CA PRO A 19 6.09 4.93 13.01
C PRO A 19 6.12 3.71 13.93
N GLN A 20 5.01 3.39 14.61
CA GLN A 20 4.87 2.19 15.46
C GLN A 20 4.19 1.02 14.75
N SER A 21 3.86 1.16 13.46
CA SER A 21 3.23 0.08 12.69
C SER A 21 4.23 -1.03 12.38
N ASN A 22 3.72 -2.27 12.27
CA ASN A 22 4.53 -3.42 11.89
C ASN A 22 5.24 -3.19 10.54
N VAL A 23 4.56 -2.60 9.56
CA VAL A 23 5.13 -2.32 8.23
C VAL A 23 6.33 -1.36 8.34
N TRP A 24 6.23 -0.29 9.14
CA TRP A 24 7.35 0.62 9.31
C TRP A 24 8.55 -0.06 9.98
N LEU A 25 8.30 -0.76 11.09
CA LEU A 25 9.34 -1.34 11.94
C LEU A 25 10.02 -2.56 11.32
N THR A 26 9.28 -3.38 10.56
CA THR A 26 9.77 -4.68 10.06
C THR A 26 9.97 -4.74 8.56
N MET A 27 9.48 -3.75 7.79
CA MET A 27 9.65 -3.72 6.33
C MET A 27 10.41 -2.46 5.89
N HIS A 28 9.86 -1.26 6.13
CA HIS A 28 10.42 -0.02 5.59
C HIS A 28 11.79 0.30 6.17
N LYS A 29 11.91 0.36 7.51
CA LYS A 29 13.19 0.65 8.16
C LYS A 29 14.25 -0.39 7.83
N PRO A 30 14.01 -1.71 7.97
CA PRO A 30 15.03 -2.71 7.67
C PRO A 30 15.46 -2.72 6.19
N TRP A 31 14.54 -2.43 5.25
CA TRP A 31 14.90 -2.28 3.84
C TRP A 31 15.83 -1.08 3.62
N MET A 32 15.49 0.10 4.15
CA MET A 32 16.34 1.29 4.05
C MET A 32 17.72 1.02 4.66
N GLU A 33 17.77 0.49 5.89
CA GLU A 33 19.02 0.15 6.61
C GLU A 33 19.87 -0.86 5.83
N LYS A 34 19.25 -1.86 5.19
CA LYS A 34 19.95 -2.84 4.35
C LYS A 34 20.58 -2.17 3.13
N VAL A 35 19.84 -1.30 2.43
CA VAL A 35 20.36 -0.55 1.28
C VAL A 35 21.50 0.38 1.70
N GLU A 36 21.39 1.05 2.84
CA GLU A 36 22.49 1.88 3.36
C GLU A 36 23.74 1.05 3.65
N LYS A 37 23.58 -0.12 4.27
CA LYS A 37 24.68 -1.03 4.60
C LYS A 37 25.35 -1.60 3.34
N GLU A 38 24.57 -2.12 2.40
CA GLU A 38 25.09 -2.75 1.17
C GLU A 38 25.70 -1.74 0.21
N SER A 39 25.24 -0.47 0.25
CA SER A 39 25.88 0.62 -0.50
C SER A 39 27.16 1.16 0.16
N GLY A 40 27.57 0.63 1.32
CA GLY A 40 28.71 1.16 2.09
C GLY A 40 28.47 2.61 2.55
N GLY A 41 27.21 2.97 2.81
CA GLY A 41 26.79 4.30 3.24
C GLY A 41 26.65 5.33 2.12
N ARG A 42 26.85 4.96 0.84
CA ARG A 42 26.70 5.87 -0.30
C ARG A 42 25.25 6.24 -0.59
N ILE A 43 24.31 5.35 -0.29
CA ILE A 43 22.87 5.63 -0.35
C ILE A 43 22.39 5.79 1.09
N LYS A 44 21.75 6.92 1.39
CA LYS A 44 21.15 7.25 2.67
C LYS A 44 19.66 7.50 2.51
N PHE A 45 18.90 7.35 3.59
CA PHE A 45 17.47 7.66 3.58
C PHE A 45 17.07 8.67 4.66
N GLU A 46 16.19 9.59 4.28
CA GLU A 46 15.36 10.35 5.21
C GLU A 46 13.96 9.72 5.22
N GLY A 47 13.61 9.05 6.31
CA GLY A 47 12.36 8.31 6.43
C GLY A 47 11.24 9.14 7.06
N TYR A 48 10.16 9.35 6.31
CA TYR A 48 8.98 10.14 6.70
C TYR A 48 7.72 9.26 6.80
N PRO A 49 7.44 8.66 7.97
CA PRO A 49 6.18 7.95 8.21
C PRO A 49 5.01 8.93 8.39
N ALA A 50 3.79 8.39 8.52
CA ALA A 50 2.58 9.12 8.92
C ALA A 50 2.28 10.41 8.12
N MET A 51 2.58 10.42 6.82
CA MET A 51 2.39 11.59 5.96
C MET A 51 3.12 12.87 6.43
N GLN A 52 4.28 12.74 7.09
CA GLN A 52 5.02 13.87 7.69
C GLN A 52 5.42 14.98 6.69
N LEU A 53 5.54 14.68 5.41
CA LEU A 53 5.83 15.69 4.37
C LEU A 53 4.56 16.32 3.77
N GLY A 54 3.38 16.02 4.33
CA GLY A 54 2.10 16.56 3.90
C GLY A 54 1.45 15.80 2.74
N GLY A 55 0.26 16.26 2.37
CA GLY A 55 -0.61 15.59 1.41
C GLY A 55 -1.41 14.44 2.04
N THR A 56 -1.93 13.56 1.19
CA THR A 56 -2.84 12.46 1.55
C THR A 56 -2.30 11.13 0.99
N PRO A 57 -2.73 9.98 1.53
CA PRO A 57 -2.26 8.67 1.04
C PRO A 57 -2.47 8.44 -0.46
N VAL A 58 -3.51 9.04 -1.05
CA VAL A 58 -3.82 8.95 -2.49
C VAL A 58 -2.81 9.69 -3.37
N GLN A 59 -2.06 10.65 -2.80
CA GLN A 59 -1.07 11.47 -3.50
C GLN A 59 0.35 10.88 -3.47
N LEU A 60 0.63 9.85 -2.66
CA LEU A 60 1.98 9.30 -2.48
C LEU A 60 2.62 8.80 -3.79
N TYR A 61 1.82 8.26 -4.72
CA TYR A 61 2.33 7.85 -6.02
C TYR A 61 2.78 9.06 -6.85
N ASP A 62 1.95 10.12 -6.91
CA ASP A 62 2.28 11.34 -7.64
C ASP A 62 3.47 12.07 -7.03
N GLN A 63 3.60 12.06 -5.70
CA GLN A 63 4.77 12.64 -5.04
C GLN A 63 6.08 11.97 -5.46
N ALA A 64 6.09 10.64 -5.67
CA ALA A 64 7.26 9.94 -6.18
C ALA A 64 7.46 10.16 -7.69
N LYS A 65 6.38 10.10 -8.48
CA LYS A 65 6.38 10.35 -9.92
C LYS A 65 6.94 11.74 -10.26
N ASP A 66 6.49 12.76 -9.53
CA ASP A 66 6.83 14.16 -9.79
C ASP A 66 8.11 14.61 -9.07
N GLY A 67 8.79 13.71 -8.35
CA GLY A 67 10.05 13.99 -7.66
C GLY A 67 9.93 14.85 -6.40
N VAL A 68 8.74 14.96 -5.80
CA VAL A 68 8.54 15.59 -4.49
C VAL A 68 9.24 14.78 -3.39
N VAL A 69 9.19 13.46 -3.52
CA VAL A 69 9.94 12.48 -2.72
C VAL A 69 10.58 11.46 -3.66
N ASP A 70 11.62 10.78 -3.21
CA ASP A 70 12.38 9.86 -4.08
C ASP A 70 11.79 8.44 -4.06
N VAL A 71 11.25 8.00 -2.93
CA VAL A 71 10.64 6.68 -2.76
C VAL A 71 9.33 6.82 -1.99
N SER A 72 8.27 6.16 -2.46
CA SER A 72 7.04 6.03 -1.69
C SER A 72 6.56 4.59 -1.58
N TRP A 73 5.95 4.28 -0.44
CA TRP A 73 5.18 3.06 -0.25
C TRP A 73 3.71 3.43 -0.04
N THR A 74 2.84 2.94 -0.92
CA THR A 74 1.41 3.25 -0.93
C THR A 74 0.56 2.08 -1.44
N LEU A 75 -0.76 2.21 -1.37
CA LEU A 75 -1.71 1.28 -1.98
C LEU A 75 -2.18 1.87 -3.32
N PRO A 76 -1.90 1.22 -4.46
CA PRO A 76 -2.38 1.70 -5.76
C PRO A 76 -3.90 1.92 -5.81
N GLY A 77 -4.68 1.03 -5.20
CA GLY A 77 -6.15 1.11 -5.16
C GLY A 77 -6.72 2.28 -4.34
N ASN A 78 -5.88 3.06 -3.63
CA ASN A 78 -6.30 4.33 -3.04
C ASN A 78 -6.69 5.36 -4.14
N THR A 79 -6.07 5.27 -5.33
CA THR A 79 -6.38 6.14 -6.47
C THR A 79 -7.25 5.37 -7.46
N ALA A 80 -8.57 5.36 -7.18
CA ALA A 80 -9.53 4.49 -7.86
C ALA A 80 -9.42 4.54 -9.40
N GLY A 81 -9.28 3.37 -10.03
CA GLY A 81 -9.24 3.22 -11.49
C GLY A 81 -7.94 3.64 -12.16
N ARG A 82 -6.94 4.16 -11.43
CA ARG A 82 -5.65 4.55 -11.99
C ARG A 82 -4.81 3.35 -12.45
N PHE A 83 -4.87 2.27 -11.69
CA PHE A 83 -4.12 1.04 -11.94
C PHE A 83 -5.11 -0.14 -12.10
N PRO A 84 -5.83 -0.21 -13.22
CA PRO A 84 -6.92 -1.17 -13.40
C PRO A 84 -6.47 -2.62 -13.57
N ARG A 85 -5.27 -2.90 -14.08
CA ARG A 85 -4.84 -4.29 -14.39
C ARG A 85 -4.43 -5.05 -13.15
N ILE A 86 -3.94 -4.36 -12.13
CA ILE A 86 -3.51 -4.97 -10.87
C ILE A 86 -4.68 -5.24 -9.92
N GLU A 87 -5.86 -4.67 -10.21
CA GLU A 87 -7.10 -4.94 -9.47
C GLU A 87 -7.52 -6.41 -9.53
N VAL A 88 -6.97 -7.19 -10.47
CA VAL A 88 -7.16 -8.64 -10.53
C VAL A 88 -6.74 -9.32 -9.22
N PHE A 89 -5.73 -8.80 -8.51
CA PHE A 89 -5.28 -9.33 -7.22
C PHE A 89 -6.17 -8.95 -6.04
N GLU A 90 -7.14 -8.06 -6.25
CA GLU A 90 -8.11 -7.63 -5.23
C GLU A 90 -9.46 -8.34 -5.36
N LEU A 91 -9.63 -9.23 -6.35
CA LEU A 91 -10.85 -10.00 -6.50
C LEU A 91 -11.03 -11.00 -5.35
N PRO A 92 -12.28 -11.36 -5.01
CA PRO A 92 -12.55 -12.31 -3.93
C PRO A 92 -11.87 -13.66 -4.17
N PHE A 93 -11.27 -14.22 -3.11
CA PHE A 93 -10.65 -15.56 -3.11
C PHE A 93 -9.50 -15.77 -4.11
N MET A 94 -8.82 -14.70 -4.54
CA MET A 94 -7.67 -14.78 -5.45
C MET A 94 -6.35 -15.22 -4.79
N MET A 95 -6.16 -14.89 -3.51
CA MET A 95 -4.89 -15.10 -2.83
C MET A 95 -4.83 -16.48 -2.15
N ASN A 96 -3.71 -17.16 -2.32
CA ASN A 96 -3.33 -18.32 -1.50
C ASN A 96 -2.66 -17.87 -0.19
N ASN A 97 -1.49 -17.25 -0.32
CA ASN A 97 -0.76 -16.62 0.78
C ASN A 97 -0.04 -15.36 0.27
N ALA A 98 0.39 -14.50 1.19
CA ALA A 98 0.98 -13.21 0.84
C ALA A 98 2.28 -13.35 0.05
N GLU A 99 3.13 -14.33 0.36
CA GLU A 99 4.41 -14.51 -0.33
C GLU A 99 4.22 -14.94 -1.79
N ALA A 100 3.48 -16.02 -2.02
CA ALA A 100 3.22 -16.54 -3.36
C ALA A 100 2.47 -15.52 -4.23
N THR A 101 1.49 -14.82 -3.64
CA THR A 101 0.70 -13.82 -4.36
C THR A 101 1.51 -12.57 -4.66
N SER A 102 2.45 -12.16 -3.80
CA SER A 102 3.36 -11.05 -4.09
C SER A 102 4.32 -11.37 -5.22
N LYS A 103 4.84 -12.62 -5.27
CA LYS A 103 5.66 -13.10 -6.40
C LYS A 103 4.87 -13.09 -7.71
N ALA A 104 3.63 -13.60 -7.69
CA ALA A 104 2.74 -13.57 -8.84
C ALA A 104 2.40 -12.15 -9.28
N TYR A 105 2.18 -11.23 -8.33
CA TYR A 105 1.91 -9.82 -8.61
C TYR A 105 3.11 -9.15 -9.29
N TRP A 106 4.31 -9.35 -8.77
CA TRP A 106 5.53 -8.87 -9.41
C TRP A 106 5.66 -9.40 -10.84
N GLU A 107 5.58 -10.72 -11.04
CA GLU A 107 5.71 -11.35 -12.35
C GLU A 107 4.65 -10.86 -13.34
N TYR A 108 3.40 -10.75 -12.90
CA TYR A 108 2.30 -10.25 -13.74
C TYR A 108 2.55 -8.83 -14.24
N VAL A 109 3.02 -7.92 -13.37
CA VAL A 109 3.35 -6.56 -13.82
C VAL A 109 4.54 -6.56 -14.75
N GLN A 110 5.57 -7.37 -14.48
CA GLN A 110 6.75 -7.44 -15.32
C GLN A 110 6.51 -8.09 -16.69
N THR A 111 5.41 -8.81 -16.90
CA THR A 111 5.18 -9.58 -18.14
C THR A 111 3.90 -9.21 -18.88
N VAL A 112 2.82 -8.89 -18.16
CA VAL A 112 1.47 -8.66 -18.72
C VAL A 112 1.03 -7.20 -18.58
N ALA A 113 1.46 -6.52 -17.51
CA ALA A 113 1.02 -5.16 -17.17
C ALA A 113 2.16 -4.14 -17.04
N GLN A 114 3.16 -4.22 -17.93
CA GLN A 114 4.40 -3.44 -17.83
C GLN A 114 4.16 -1.92 -17.87
N ASP A 115 3.17 -1.45 -18.61
CA ASP A 115 2.86 -0.02 -18.72
C ASP A 115 2.05 0.54 -17.54
N GLU A 116 1.64 -0.29 -16.58
CA GLU A 116 0.80 0.09 -15.44
C GLU A 116 1.50 1.11 -14.53
N PHE A 117 2.82 0.95 -14.40
CA PHE A 117 3.68 1.77 -13.56
C PHE A 117 4.81 2.44 -14.36
N LYS A 118 4.65 2.62 -15.67
CA LYS A 118 5.72 3.14 -16.56
C LYS A 118 6.30 4.51 -16.19
N ASP A 119 5.56 5.29 -15.40
CA ASP A 119 5.94 6.65 -14.99
C ASP A 119 6.90 6.66 -13.78
N VAL A 120 7.17 5.50 -13.16
CA VAL A 120 8.04 5.36 -11.98
C VAL A 120 8.95 4.14 -12.10
N GLN A 121 10.02 4.11 -11.31
CA GLN A 121 10.80 2.90 -11.13
C GLN A 121 10.19 2.02 -10.05
N VAL A 122 9.64 0.87 -10.43
CA VAL A 122 9.04 -0.08 -9.48
C VAL A 122 10.14 -0.85 -8.74
N LEU A 123 10.20 -0.70 -7.42
CA LEU A 123 11.18 -1.40 -6.56
C LEU A 123 10.66 -2.76 -6.07
N ALA A 124 9.37 -2.82 -5.76
CA ALA A 124 8.68 -4.04 -5.32
C ALA A 124 7.17 -3.89 -5.51
N LEU A 125 6.50 -5.02 -5.69
CA LEU A 125 5.04 -5.14 -5.65
C LEU A 125 4.69 -6.29 -4.72
N HIS A 126 3.73 -6.08 -3.83
CA HIS A 126 3.34 -7.11 -2.88
C HIS A 126 1.90 -6.92 -2.42
N VAL A 127 1.37 -7.94 -1.76
CA VAL A 127 0.06 -7.93 -1.08
C VAL A 127 0.25 -8.11 0.43
N HIS A 128 -0.82 -7.92 1.20
CA HIS A 128 -0.86 -8.30 2.62
C HIS A 128 -1.46 -9.71 2.80
N GLY A 129 -1.50 -10.23 4.03
CA GLY A 129 -2.20 -11.48 4.34
C GLY A 129 -3.72 -11.40 4.13
N PRO A 130 -4.49 -12.51 4.26
CA PRO A 130 -5.93 -12.49 4.02
C PRO A 130 -6.65 -11.40 4.83
N GLY A 131 -7.52 -10.64 4.16
CA GLY A 131 -8.32 -9.61 4.80
C GLY A 131 -9.30 -10.24 5.80
N MET A 132 -9.49 -9.57 6.95
CA MET A 132 -10.38 -10.03 8.01
C MET A 132 -11.46 -8.98 8.29
N PHE A 133 -12.63 -9.43 8.75
CA PHE A 133 -13.65 -8.53 9.26
C PHE A 133 -13.32 -8.12 10.70
N HIS A 134 -13.35 -6.81 10.94
CA HIS A 134 -13.24 -6.21 12.26
C HIS A 134 -14.50 -5.39 12.52
N THR A 135 -15.16 -5.66 13.63
CA THR A 135 -16.45 -5.08 13.99
C THR A 135 -16.43 -4.69 15.46
N LYS A 136 -17.17 -3.63 15.82
CA LYS A 136 -17.26 -3.18 17.22
C LYS A 136 -17.96 -4.20 18.11
N ASP A 137 -19.18 -4.60 17.71
CA ASP A 137 -20.10 -5.27 18.64
C ASP A 137 -20.75 -6.55 18.06
N LYS A 138 -20.53 -6.86 16.77
CA LYS A 138 -21.21 -7.97 16.08
C LYS A 138 -20.21 -8.97 15.51
N LEU A 139 -20.34 -10.24 15.88
CA LEU A 139 -19.58 -11.32 15.25
C LEU A 139 -20.15 -11.63 13.86
N ILE A 140 -19.28 -11.69 12.85
CA ILE A 140 -19.65 -12.04 11.47
C ILE A 140 -19.38 -13.54 11.26
N LYS A 141 -20.44 -14.34 11.08
CA LYS A 141 -20.32 -15.78 10.78
C LYS A 141 -20.75 -16.10 9.36
N THR A 142 -21.67 -15.31 8.81
CA THR A 142 -22.27 -15.50 7.48
C THR A 142 -22.33 -14.17 6.74
N ALA A 143 -22.52 -14.21 5.42
CA ALA A 143 -22.70 -13.00 4.62
C ALA A 143 -23.91 -12.17 5.09
N ASP A 144 -24.99 -12.84 5.54
CA ASP A 144 -26.20 -12.19 6.06
C ASP A 144 -25.94 -11.31 7.28
N ASP A 145 -24.89 -11.60 8.05
CA ASP A 145 -24.51 -10.76 9.19
C ASP A 145 -24.04 -9.37 8.77
N LEU A 146 -23.58 -9.21 7.52
CA LEU A 146 -23.10 -7.93 6.98
C LEU A 146 -24.22 -7.05 6.42
N LYS A 147 -25.44 -7.57 6.25
CA LYS A 147 -26.55 -6.82 5.63
C LYS A 147 -26.83 -5.52 6.36
N GLY A 148 -26.76 -4.40 5.63
CA GLY A 148 -26.99 -3.04 6.13
C GLY A 148 -25.87 -2.48 7.01
N MET A 149 -24.85 -3.28 7.38
CA MET A 149 -23.72 -2.79 8.17
C MET A 149 -22.86 -1.83 7.34
N LYS A 150 -22.45 -0.71 7.92
CA LYS A 150 -21.41 0.13 7.32
C LYS A 150 -20.05 -0.55 7.48
N VAL A 151 -19.40 -0.89 6.38
CA VAL A 151 -18.13 -1.61 6.39
C VAL A 151 -17.10 -0.89 5.53
N ARG A 152 -15.95 -0.57 6.12
CA ARG A 152 -14.86 0.09 5.41
C ARG A 152 -14.15 -0.87 4.46
N GLY A 153 -13.90 -0.43 3.23
CA GLY A 153 -13.01 -1.09 2.26
C GLY A 153 -11.85 -0.18 1.85
N PRO A 154 -10.65 -0.73 1.54
CA PRO A 154 -9.51 0.08 1.11
C PRO A 154 -9.60 0.56 -0.34
N THR A 155 -10.29 -0.18 -1.22
CA THR A 155 -10.28 0.05 -2.67
C THR A 155 -11.66 -0.18 -3.28
N ARG A 156 -11.85 0.22 -4.54
CA ARG A 156 -13.14 0.07 -5.23
C ARG A 156 -13.57 -1.39 -5.44
N GLN A 157 -12.62 -2.32 -5.62
CA GLN A 157 -12.97 -3.74 -5.77
C GLN A 157 -13.46 -4.34 -4.46
N ILE A 158 -12.80 -3.98 -3.35
CA ILE A 158 -13.23 -4.45 -2.03
C ILE A 158 -14.56 -3.84 -1.62
N THR A 159 -14.80 -2.55 -1.88
CA THR A 159 -16.12 -1.94 -1.62
C THR A 159 -17.22 -2.54 -2.49
N LYS A 160 -16.92 -2.89 -3.75
CA LYS A 160 -17.85 -3.62 -4.63
C LYS A 160 -18.18 -5.01 -4.08
N MET A 161 -17.18 -5.76 -3.62
CA MET A 161 -17.37 -7.06 -2.95
C MET A 161 -18.28 -6.93 -1.72
N LEU A 162 -18.02 -5.93 -0.86
CA LEU A 162 -18.83 -5.66 0.32
C LEU A 162 -20.30 -5.36 -0.03
N GLY A 163 -20.54 -4.62 -1.11
CA GLY A 163 -21.89 -4.37 -1.62
C GLY A 163 -22.61 -5.64 -2.07
N TYR A 164 -21.91 -6.58 -2.72
CA TYR A 164 -22.51 -7.86 -3.14
C TYR A 164 -22.94 -8.75 -1.98
N VAL A 165 -22.29 -8.63 -0.82
CA VAL A 165 -22.68 -9.36 0.40
C VAL A 165 -23.67 -8.57 1.27
N GLY A 166 -24.23 -7.48 0.76
CA GLY A 166 -25.30 -6.71 1.38
C GLY A 166 -24.87 -5.64 2.38
N ALA A 167 -23.56 -5.42 2.56
CA ALA A 167 -23.07 -4.32 3.39
C ALA A 167 -23.33 -2.95 2.73
N THR A 168 -23.25 -1.90 3.53
CA THR A 168 -23.14 -0.51 3.06
C THR A 168 -21.65 -0.15 3.01
N PRO A 169 -20.97 -0.25 1.85
CA PRO A 169 -19.53 -0.07 1.80
C PRO A 169 -19.11 1.40 1.95
N VAL A 170 -18.01 1.64 2.68
CA VAL A 170 -17.40 2.96 2.83
C VAL A 170 -15.94 2.89 2.40
N GLY A 171 -15.56 3.64 1.35
CA GLY A 171 -14.17 3.67 0.87
C GLY A 171 -13.35 4.74 1.58
N MET A 172 -12.23 4.39 2.23
CA MET A 172 -11.29 5.36 2.79
C MET A 172 -9.89 4.77 3.05
N PRO A 173 -8.81 5.58 3.03
CA PRO A 173 -7.47 5.16 3.41
C PRO A 173 -7.33 4.74 4.88
N LEU A 174 -6.30 3.96 5.19
CA LEU A 174 -6.05 3.40 6.53
C LEU A 174 -6.06 4.46 7.66
N PRO A 175 -5.38 5.63 7.52
CA PRO A 175 -5.31 6.60 8.62
C PRO A 175 -6.65 7.21 9.04
N GLN A 176 -7.69 7.12 8.20
CA GLN A 176 -9.01 7.69 8.47
C GLN A 176 -9.91 6.75 9.29
N ILE A 177 -9.57 5.46 9.39
CA ILE A 177 -10.41 4.45 10.04
C ILE A 177 -10.70 4.78 11.52
N PRO A 178 -9.72 5.18 12.37
CA PRO A 178 -10.00 5.44 13.78
C PRO A 178 -11.01 6.58 14.00
N ASP A 179 -10.92 7.66 13.22
CA ASP A 179 -11.87 8.78 13.29
C ASP A 179 -13.26 8.37 12.81
N ALA A 180 -13.35 7.64 11.68
CA ALA A 180 -14.62 7.13 11.16
C ALA A 180 -15.33 6.20 12.14
N LEU A 181 -14.57 5.28 12.76
CA LEU A 181 -15.10 4.43 13.83
C LEU A 181 -15.59 5.27 15.00
N SER A 182 -14.85 6.30 15.44
CA SER A 182 -15.25 7.15 16.55
C SER A 182 -16.54 7.93 16.27
N LYS A 183 -16.72 8.40 15.03
CA LYS A 183 -17.91 9.14 14.58
C LYS A 183 -19.11 8.27 14.19
N GLY A 184 -18.93 6.96 14.05
CA GLY A 184 -19.98 6.04 13.61
C GLY A 184 -20.34 6.16 12.12
N THR A 185 -19.38 6.60 11.31
CA THR A 185 -19.54 6.83 9.88
C THR A 185 -18.97 5.70 9.05
#